data_AF-A0A524JDA7-F1
#
_entry.id   AF-A0A524JDA7-F1
#
_cell.length_a   1.000
_cell.length_b   1.000
_cell.length_c   1.000
_cell.angle_alpha   90.00
_cell.angle_beta   90.00
_cell.angle_gamma   90.00
#
_symmetry.space_group_name_H-M   'P 1'
#
loop_
_entity.id
_entity.type
_entity.pdbx_description
1 polymer ?
#
loop_
_entity_poly.entity_id
_entity_poly.type
_entity_poly.pdbx_seq_one_letter_code
_entity_poly.pdbx_strand_id
1 'polypeptide(L)'
;PGYKRIALHPRPGGGYTHAEATFNSIHGKITSGWRITDEGTTYKFTIPANTSALLSLPTTDPYAVLEGTARATEAEGVAYVKYEKGVAVFELVSGKYQFWTP
;
A
#
# COMPACT_ATOMS: atom_id res chain seq x y z
N PRO A 1 12.73 -9.59 12.85
CA PRO A 1 11.96 -9.70 14.11
C PRO A 1 11.73 -8.31 14.75
N GLY A 2 10.51 -8.02 15.22
CA GLY A 2 10.16 -6.73 15.84
C GLY A 2 9.47 -5.70 14.91
N TYR A 3 8.62 -6.13 13.97
CA TYR A 3 7.93 -5.24 13.01
C TYR A 3 8.85 -4.36 12.13
N LYS A 4 10.15 -4.68 12.04
CA LYS A 4 11.08 -4.02 11.09
C LYS A 4 10.62 -4.06 9.63
N ARG A 5 9.86 -5.09 9.26
CA ARG A 5 9.26 -5.27 7.93
C ARG A 5 7.80 -5.63 8.07
N ILE A 6 6.92 -4.78 7.55
CA ILE A 6 5.46 -4.89 7.60
C ILE A 6 4.98 -5.47 6.27
N ALA A 7 4.07 -6.44 6.28
CA ALA A 7 3.44 -6.93 5.05
C ALA A 7 2.07 -6.29 4.89
N LEU A 8 1.88 -5.49 3.84
CA LEU A 8 0.63 -4.79 3.52
C LEU A 8 -0.03 -5.47 2.32
N HIS A 9 -0.96 -6.37 2.57
CA HIS A 9 -1.68 -7.13 1.54
C HIS A 9 -3.19 -6.80 1.58
N PRO A 10 -3.60 -5.60 1.17
CA PRO A 10 -5.03 -5.29 1.07
C PRO A 10 -5.71 -6.23 0.05
N ARG A 11 -6.91 -6.67 0.38
CA ARG A 11 -7.77 -7.47 -0.51
C ARG A 11 -9.14 -6.80 -0.63
N PRO A 12 -9.26 -5.74 -1.44
CA PRO A 12 -10.54 -5.13 -1.73
C PRO A 12 -11.51 -6.12 -2.38
N GLY A 13 -12.80 -6.01 -2.08
CA GLY A 13 -13.86 -6.84 -2.64
C GLY A 13 -14.64 -7.63 -1.58
N GLY A 14 -15.31 -8.70 -2.01
CA GLY A 14 -16.11 -9.56 -1.13
C GLY A 14 -17.37 -8.88 -0.56
N GLY A 15 -17.88 -7.84 -1.23
CA GLY A 15 -19.03 -7.05 -0.78
C GLY A 15 -18.68 -5.88 0.14
N TYR A 16 -17.40 -5.70 0.49
CA TYR A 16 -16.93 -4.56 1.27
C TYR A 16 -16.40 -3.47 0.36
N THR A 17 -16.84 -2.23 0.59
CA THR A 17 -16.36 -1.03 -0.14
C THR A 17 -15.25 -0.29 0.60
N HIS A 18 -15.00 -0.62 1.85
CA HIS A 18 -13.99 0.04 2.68
C HIS A 18 -13.54 -0.86 3.84
N ALA A 19 -12.25 -0.78 4.17
CA ALA A 19 -11.71 -1.28 5.43
C ALA A 19 -10.59 -0.37 5.92
N GLU A 20 -10.48 -0.20 7.23
CA GLU A 20 -9.38 0.51 7.88
C GLU A 20 -8.93 -0.25 9.12
N ALA A 21 -7.62 -0.36 9.29
CA ALA A 21 -6.99 -0.96 10.45
C ALA A 21 -5.88 -0.01 10.97
N THR A 22 -5.84 0.14 12.29
CA THR A 22 -4.77 0.87 12.98
C THR A 22 -4.11 -0.07 13.98
N PHE A 23 -2.79 -0.17 13.92
CA PHE A 23 -1.98 -0.95 14.84
C PHE A 23 -0.95 -0.05 15.53
N ASN A 24 -1.01 0.03 16.85
CA ASN A 24 -0.03 0.76 17.65
C ASN A 24 1.13 -0.17 17.98
N SER A 25 2.23 -0.05 17.23
CA SER A 25 3.46 -0.79 17.49
C SER A 25 4.36 -0.02 18.46
N ILE A 26 5.38 -0.70 19.00
CA ILE A 26 6.46 -0.06 19.78
C ILE A 26 7.22 1.02 19.00
N HIS A 27 7.18 0.96 17.66
CA HIS A 27 7.84 1.91 16.77
C HIS A 27 6.93 3.09 16.37
N GLY A 28 5.65 3.06 16.78
CA GLY A 28 4.66 4.05 16.44
C GLY A 28 3.43 3.46 15.75
N LYS A 29 2.57 4.35 15.27
CA LYS A 29 1.28 4.02 14.67
C LYS A 29 1.44 3.56 13.24
N ILE A 30 0.95 2.35 12.96
CA ILE A 30 0.78 1.81 11.61
C ILE A 30 -0.69 1.94 11.26
N THR A 31 -1.00 2.59 10.13
CA THR A 31 -2.38 2.61 9.61
C THR A 31 -2.39 1.98 8.24
N SER A 32 -3.43 1.21 7.95
CA SER A 32 -3.65 0.62 6.63
C SER A 32 -5.13 0.60 6.34
N GLY A 33 -5.54 1.16 5.22
CA GLY A 33 -6.93 1.14 4.81
C GLY A 33 -7.07 1.23 3.31
N TRP A 34 -8.23 0.81 2.83
CA TRP A 34 -8.59 0.94 1.43
C TRP A 34 -10.07 1.32 1.30
N ARG A 35 -10.41 1.89 0.15
CA ARG A 35 -11.76 2.27 -0.23
C ARG A 35 -11.92 2.07 -1.73
N ILE A 36 -12.95 1.33 -2.11
CA ILE A 36 -13.38 1.16 -3.50
C ILE A 36 -14.30 2.32 -3.85
N THR A 37 -14.07 2.91 -5.01
CA THR A 37 -14.91 3.91 -5.65
C THR A 37 -15.28 3.43 -7.06
N ASP A 38 -16.17 4.14 -7.75
CA ASP A 38 -16.57 3.78 -9.12
C ASP A 38 -15.42 3.90 -10.14
N GLU A 39 -14.40 4.68 -9.80
CA GLU A 39 -13.23 4.96 -10.64
C GLU A 39 -12.04 4.03 -10.35
N GLY A 40 -12.03 3.33 -9.22
CA GLY A 40 -10.91 2.47 -8.82
C GLY A 40 -10.85 2.23 -7.31
N THR A 41 -9.68 1.84 -6.79
CA THR A 41 -9.46 1.64 -5.36
C THR A 41 -8.38 2.57 -4.83
N THR A 42 -8.71 3.32 -3.77
CA THR A 42 -7.74 4.13 -3.02
C THR A 42 -7.25 3.36 -1.80
N TYR A 43 -5.95 3.41 -1.54
CA TYR A 43 -5.31 2.80 -0.38
C TYR A 43 -4.53 3.86 0.40
N LYS A 44 -4.56 3.77 1.73
CA LYS A 44 -3.87 4.69 2.63
C LYS A 44 -3.02 3.91 3.60
N PHE A 45 -1.73 4.23 3.67
CA PHE A 45 -0.79 3.56 4.55
C PHE A 45 0.05 4.58 5.33
N THR A 46 0.30 4.27 6.61
CA THR A 46 1.29 4.98 7.43
C THR A 46 2.28 3.95 7.95
N ILE A 47 3.55 4.16 7.64
CA ILE A 47 4.67 3.32 8.05
C ILE A 47 5.52 4.14 9.03
N PRO A 48 5.68 3.69 10.29
CA PRO A 48 6.41 4.43 11.30
C PRO A 48 7.91 4.50 10.98
N ALA A 49 8.60 5.47 11.59
CA ALA A 49 10.03 5.66 11.43
C ALA A 49 10.83 4.38 11.77
N ASN A 50 11.97 4.19 11.09
CA ASN A 50 12.85 3.03 11.24
C ASN A 50 12.19 1.66 10.91
N THR A 51 11.11 1.67 10.12
CA THR A 51 10.47 0.46 9.59
C THR A 51 10.30 0.53 8.08
N SER A 52 10.09 -0.62 7.47
CA SER A 52 9.81 -0.77 6.04
C SER A 52 8.54 -1.59 5.85
N ALA A 53 7.89 -1.49 4.70
CA ALA A 53 6.77 -2.34 4.35
C ALA A 53 6.90 -2.94 2.96
N LEU A 54 6.41 -4.16 2.79
CA LEU A 54 6.18 -4.78 1.51
C LEU A 54 4.69 -4.67 1.17
N LEU A 55 4.37 -3.84 0.20
CA LEU A 55 3.01 -3.59 -0.28
C LEU A 55 2.71 -4.48 -1.48
N SER A 56 1.62 -5.23 -1.41
CA SER A 56 1.10 -6.02 -2.52
C SER A 56 -0.28 -5.51 -2.91
N LEU A 57 -0.37 -4.80 -4.04
CA LEU A 57 -1.62 -4.24 -4.56
C LEU A 57 -2.18 -5.13 -5.68
N PRO A 58 -3.44 -5.58 -5.58
CA PRO A 58 -4.13 -6.16 -6.71
C PRO A 58 -4.37 -5.07 -7.76
N THR A 59 -3.88 -5.29 -8.98
CA THR A 59 -4.05 -4.38 -10.13
C THR A 59 -3.92 -5.17 -11.42
N THR A 60 -4.60 -4.73 -12.48
CA THR A 60 -4.43 -5.29 -13.83
C THR A 60 -3.18 -4.77 -14.53
N ASP A 61 -2.71 -3.57 -14.15
CA ASP A 61 -1.50 -2.93 -14.67
C ASP A 61 -0.65 -2.33 -13.53
N PRO A 62 0.58 -2.81 -13.30
CA PRO A 62 1.48 -2.26 -12.29
C PRO A 62 1.93 -0.82 -12.59
N TYR A 63 1.92 -0.38 -13.85
CA TYR A 63 2.35 0.98 -14.24
C TYR A 63 1.23 2.03 -14.16
N ALA A 64 -0.02 1.58 -14.00
CA ALA A 64 -1.18 2.44 -13.74
C ALA A 64 -1.36 2.76 -12.25
N VAL A 65 -0.59 2.12 -11.36
CA VAL A 65 -0.64 2.40 -9.92
C VAL A 65 -0.06 3.79 -9.65
N LEU A 66 -0.85 4.64 -9.01
CA LEU A 66 -0.43 5.98 -8.62
C LEU A 66 -0.10 6.03 -7.13
N GLU A 67 0.88 6.84 -6.77
CA GLU A 67 1.13 7.33 -5.41
C GLU A 67 0.91 8.85 -5.45
N GLY A 68 -0.14 9.33 -4.77
CA GLY A 68 -0.62 10.70 -4.93
C GLY A 68 -1.03 11.01 -6.37
N THR A 69 -0.20 11.80 -7.06
CA THR A 69 -0.40 12.20 -8.48
C THR A 69 0.66 11.61 -9.43
N ALA A 70 1.68 10.94 -8.91
CA ALA A 70 2.77 10.34 -9.69
C ALA A 70 2.62 8.83 -9.77
N ARG A 71 3.36 8.17 -10.68
CA ARG A 71 3.40 6.71 -10.71
C ARG A 71 4.08 6.18 -9.46
N ALA A 72 3.54 5.10 -8.89
CA ALA A 72 4.13 4.44 -7.73
C ALA A 72 5.59 4.00 -7.98
N THR A 73 5.94 3.67 -9.22
CA THR A 73 7.32 3.28 -9.60
C THR A 73 8.33 4.44 -9.56
N GLU A 74 7.85 5.68 -9.58
CA GLU A 74 8.65 6.92 -9.60
C GLU A 74 8.54 7.69 -8.28
N ALA A 75 7.71 7.22 -7.35
CA ALA A 75 7.44 7.89 -6.09
C ALA A 75 8.60 7.75 -5.11
N GLU A 76 8.88 8.83 -4.36
CA GLU A 76 9.95 8.84 -3.37
C GLU A 76 9.67 7.84 -2.24
N GLY A 77 10.67 7.02 -1.92
CA GLY A 77 10.53 6.00 -0.88
C GLY A 77 9.69 4.79 -1.29
N VAL A 78 9.38 4.65 -2.59
CA VAL A 78 8.72 3.49 -3.17
C VAL A 78 9.68 2.81 -4.15
N ALA A 79 9.94 1.52 -3.94
CA ALA A 79 10.75 0.71 -4.85
C ALA A 79 9.88 -0.39 -5.46
N TYR A 80 9.77 -0.42 -6.79
CA TYR A 80 9.08 -1.50 -7.48
C TYR A 80 9.89 -2.79 -7.40
N VAL A 81 9.26 -3.87 -6.94
CA VAL A 81 9.92 -5.17 -6.75
C VAL A 81 9.57 -6.11 -7.90
N LYS A 82 8.28 -6.35 -8.13
CA LYS A 82 7.79 -7.25 -9.19
C LYS A 82 6.28 -7.11 -9.42
N TYR A 83 5.81 -7.67 -10.52
CA TYR A 83 4.40 -7.91 -10.80
C TYR A 83 4.20 -9.38 -11.15
N GLU A 84 3.28 -10.06 -10.46
CA GLU A 84 3.01 -11.47 -10.68
C GLU A 84 1.53 -11.77 -10.40
N LYS A 85 0.86 -12.50 -11.30
CA LYS A 85 -0.52 -12.98 -11.13
C LYS A 85 -1.54 -11.88 -10.75
N GLY A 86 -1.45 -10.69 -11.37
CA GLY A 86 -2.39 -9.59 -11.09
C GLY A 86 -2.09 -8.82 -9.80
N VAL A 87 -0.88 -8.95 -9.26
CA VAL A 87 -0.46 -8.28 -8.02
C VAL A 87 0.86 -7.56 -8.25
N ALA A 88 0.85 -6.25 -8.05
CA ALA A 88 2.05 -5.41 -8.06
C ALA A 88 2.64 -5.33 -6.65
N VAL A 89 3.95 -5.58 -6.54
CA VAL A 89 4.69 -5.62 -5.28
C VAL A 89 5.67 -4.46 -5.22
N PHE A 90 5.57 -3.67 -4.16
CA PHE A 90 6.41 -2.52 -3.87
C PHE A 90 7.04 -2.64 -2.49
N GLU A 91 8.26 -2.15 -2.33
CA GLU A 91 8.91 -1.95 -1.05
C GLU A 91 8.83 -0.46 -0.69
N LEU A 92 8.35 -0.18 0.52
CA LEU A 92 8.09 1.14 1.04
C LEU A 92 9.00 1.39 2.24
N VAL A 93 9.58 2.59 2.30
CA VAL A 93 10.26 3.07 3.51
C VAL A 93 9.26 3.67 4.49
N SER A 94 9.76 4.20 5.61
CA SER A 94 8.90 4.92 6.56
C SER A 94 8.31 6.18 5.93
N GLY A 95 7.02 6.38 6.09
CA GLY A 95 6.32 7.49 5.44
C GLY A 95 4.81 7.33 5.49
N LYS A 96 4.13 8.30 4.89
CA LYS A 96 2.69 8.23 4.61
C LYS A 96 2.52 8.12 3.12
N TYR A 97 1.70 7.17 2.69
CA TYR A 97 1.50 6.88 1.29
C TYR A 97 0.01 6.83 0.98
N GLN A 98 -0.35 7.32 -0.19
CA GLN A 98 -1.69 7.17 -0.74
C GLN A 98 -1.60 6.57 -2.13
N PHE A 99 -1.97 5.30 -2.25
CA PHE A 99 -2.00 4.62 -3.53
C PHE A 99 -3.38 4.64 -4.17
N TRP A 100 -3.41 4.62 -5.49
CA TRP A 100 -4.62 4.40 -6.26
C TRP A 100 -4.37 3.36 -7.35
N THR A 101 -5.33 2.47 -7.54
CA THR A 101 -5.38 1.51 -8.65
C THR A 101 -6.69 1.68 -9.41
N PRO A 102 -6.69 1.53 -10.75
CA PRO A 102 -7.92 1.46 -11.54
C PRO A 102 -8.71 0.16 -11.24
#